data_AF-A7E3P3-F1
#
_entry.id   AF-A7E3P3-F1
#
_cell.length_a   1.000
_cell.length_b   1.000
_cell.length_c   1.000
_cell.angle_alpha   90.00
_cell.angle_beta   90.00
_cell.angle_gamma   90.00
#
_symmetry.space_group_name_H-M   'P 1'
#
loop_
_entity.id
_entity.type
_entity.pdbx_description
1 polymer ?
#
loop_
_entity_poly.entity_id
_entity_poly.type
_entity_poly.pdbx_seq_one_letter_code
_entity_poly.pdbx_strand_id
1 'polypeptide(L)'
;CFCLTSFSVHVDSWLASKPCVLFCSPPPCHFSLSAVVDADGRIYIRNWQGGILSGGFEKNPKPIFTEGKNQLEIQNLQEDWDHFEPLLSSLLRRMPQLETLEIVKLVNCPETFTPDMRCIMGESPSVRGYFVLVGMNSAGLSFGGGAGKYLAEWMVYGYPSENVWELDLKRFGALQSSRTFLRHRVMEVMPLLYDLKVPRWDFQTGRQLRTSPLYDRLDAQGARWMEKHGFERPKYFIPPDKDLLALEQSKTFYKPDWFEIVESEVKCCKEAVCVIDMSSFTKFEITSTGDQALEILQYLFSNDLDVPVGHIVHTGMLNERGGYENDCSIARLSKRSFFMISPTDQQVHCWAWLKKYMPEDSNLILEDVTWKYTALNLIGPRAVDVLSELSYAPMTPDHFPSLFCKEMSVGYANGIRVMSMTHTGEPGFMLYIPIEV
;
A
#
# COMPACT_ATOMS: atom_id res chain seq x y z
N CYS A 1 21.45 12.65 16.16
CA CYS A 1 21.14 13.64 15.12
C CYS A 1 21.17 12.95 13.76
N PHE A 2 20.02 12.47 13.26
CA PHE A 2 19.93 11.99 11.89
C PHE A 2 19.55 13.17 11.01
N CYS A 3 20.49 13.55 10.14
CA CYS A 3 20.39 14.66 9.20
C CYS A 3 19.48 14.22 8.05
N LEU A 4 18.28 14.82 7.93
CA LEU A 4 17.41 14.65 6.77
C LEU A 4 17.95 15.54 5.64
N THR A 5 18.88 15.02 4.86
CA THR A 5 19.33 15.68 3.64
C THR A 5 18.29 15.50 2.54
N SER A 6 17.78 16.62 2.03
CA SER A 6 16.99 16.65 0.80
C SER A 6 17.88 16.28 -0.38
N PHE A 7 17.75 15.06 -0.87
CA PHE A 7 18.18 14.69 -2.21
C PHE A 7 16.95 14.31 -3.03
N SER A 8 17.05 14.33 -4.36
CA SER A 8 15.98 14.13 -5.37
C SER A 8 15.12 12.86 -5.24
N VAL A 9 15.20 12.13 -4.13
CA VAL A 9 14.33 11.04 -3.74
C VAL A 9 13.23 11.62 -2.86
N HIS A 10 12.01 11.73 -3.39
CA HIS A 10 10.86 12.04 -2.56
C HIS A 10 10.65 10.89 -1.58
N VAL A 11 10.81 11.19 -0.28
CA VAL A 11 10.52 10.26 0.80
C VAL A 11 9.14 10.57 1.33
N ASP A 12 8.26 9.56 1.33
CA ASP A 12 6.85 9.69 1.72
C ASP A 12 6.70 9.81 3.24
N SER A 13 7.07 10.96 3.80
CA SER A 13 6.93 11.27 5.22
C SER A 13 6.61 12.74 5.45
N TRP A 14 5.95 13.05 6.58
CA TRP A 14 5.59 14.41 6.99
C TRP A 14 5.97 14.69 8.43
N LEU A 15 6.18 15.96 8.78
CA LEU A 15 6.40 16.37 10.17
C LEU A 15 5.11 16.82 10.86
N ALA A 16 4.89 16.32 12.07
CA ALA A 16 3.86 16.78 12.98
C ALA A 16 4.43 17.07 14.38
N SER A 17 3.78 17.97 15.12
CA SER A 17 4.19 18.33 16.48
C SER A 17 3.86 17.22 17.48
N LYS A 18 4.76 16.98 18.43
CA LYS A 18 4.57 16.08 19.57
C LYS A 18 4.95 16.78 20.88
N PRO A 19 3.98 17.07 21.76
CA PRO A 19 4.27 17.63 23.07
C PRO A 19 4.57 16.57 24.14
N CYS A 20 5.40 16.93 25.10
CA CYS A 20 5.79 16.14 26.28
C CYS A 20 5.97 17.07 27.49
N VAL A 21 5.39 16.75 28.63
CA VAL A 21 5.52 17.52 29.87
C VAL A 21 6.41 16.79 30.89
N LEU A 22 7.17 17.57 31.65
CA LEU A 22 8.07 17.10 32.69
C LEU A 22 7.59 17.58 34.05
N PHE A 23 7.39 16.66 35.00
CA PHE A 23 7.09 16.97 36.40
C PHE A 23 8.29 16.70 37.29
N CYS A 24 8.52 17.57 38.27
CA CYS A 24 9.48 17.33 39.34
C CYS A 24 8.77 16.74 40.55
N SER A 25 9.35 15.72 41.19
CA SER A 25 8.89 15.22 42.49
C SER A 25 9.99 15.39 43.54
N PRO A 26 9.82 16.30 44.51
CA PRO A 26 10.52 16.23 45.78
C PRO A 26 9.62 15.55 46.85
N PRO A 27 10.03 14.42 47.48
CA PRO A 27 11.27 13.66 47.29
C PRO A 27 11.27 12.82 46.00
N PRO A 28 12.45 12.42 45.48
CA PRO A 28 12.55 11.62 44.27
C PRO A 28 11.74 10.34 44.40
N CYS A 29 10.91 10.04 43.40
CA CYS A 29 10.18 8.78 43.35
C CYS A 29 11.20 7.63 43.24
N HIS A 30 11.51 6.98 44.36
CA HIS A 30 12.46 5.85 44.45
C HIS A 30 11.92 4.53 43.85
N PHE A 31 10.70 4.53 43.32
CA PHE A 31 10.13 3.38 42.65
C PHE A 31 10.49 3.39 41.16
N SER A 32 11.10 2.30 40.69
CA SER A 32 11.22 1.98 39.27
C SER A 32 9.82 1.67 38.72
N LEU A 33 9.04 2.71 38.49
CA LEU A 33 7.75 2.62 37.81
C LEU A 33 7.99 2.13 36.38
N SER A 34 7.30 1.05 36.01
CA SER A 34 7.21 0.62 34.62
C SER A 34 6.65 1.74 33.75
N ALA A 35 7.04 1.78 32.48
CA ALA A 35 6.37 2.66 31.54
C ALA A 35 4.88 2.29 31.45
N VAL A 36 4.02 3.29 31.54
CA VAL A 36 2.56 3.14 31.45
C VAL A 36 2.12 3.70 30.10
N VAL A 37 1.21 3.00 29.45
CA VAL A 37 0.53 3.47 28.24
C VAL A 37 -0.96 3.46 28.52
N ASP A 38 -1.58 4.64 28.47
CA ASP A 38 -3.03 4.82 28.60
C ASP A 38 -3.57 5.18 27.21
N ALA A 39 -4.07 4.16 26.49
CA ALA A 39 -4.56 4.34 25.12
C ALA A 39 -5.81 5.23 25.07
N ASP A 40 -6.74 5.07 26.01
CA ASP A 40 -7.95 5.89 26.11
C ASP A 40 -7.61 7.35 26.40
N GLY A 41 -6.63 7.58 27.27
CA GLY A 41 -6.07 8.90 27.56
C GLY A 41 -5.10 9.43 26.49
N ARG A 42 -4.69 8.59 25.53
CA ARG A 42 -3.72 8.87 24.47
C ARG A 42 -2.35 9.35 24.97
N ILE A 43 -1.95 8.85 26.15
CA ILE A 43 -0.71 9.26 26.83
C ILE A 43 0.17 8.05 27.16
N TYR A 44 1.46 8.29 27.23
CA TYR A 44 2.42 7.43 27.90
C TYR A 44 3.06 8.16 29.07
N ILE A 45 3.52 7.39 30.05
CA ILE A 45 4.10 7.90 31.29
C ILE A 45 5.35 7.07 31.58
N ARG A 46 6.46 7.72 31.92
CA ARG A 46 7.68 7.05 32.33
C ARG A 46 8.42 7.84 33.40
N ASN A 47 9.26 7.16 34.18
CA ASN A 47 10.14 7.81 35.12
C ASN A 47 11.19 8.67 34.38
N TRP A 48 11.46 9.86 34.90
CA TRP A 48 12.47 10.77 34.37
C TRP A 48 13.13 11.55 35.52
N GLN A 49 14.40 11.26 35.77
CA GLN A 49 15.24 11.96 36.76
C GLN A 49 14.62 12.09 38.17
N GLY A 50 13.90 11.06 38.64
CA GLY A 50 13.24 11.08 39.95
C GLY A 50 11.86 11.76 39.95
N GLY A 51 11.45 12.33 38.81
CA GLY A 51 10.09 12.78 38.52
C GLY A 51 9.42 11.95 37.42
N ILE A 52 8.46 12.55 36.73
CA ILE A 52 7.63 11.88 35.72
C ILE A 52 7.69 12.65 34.41
N LEU A 53 7.87 11.92 33.31
CA LEU A 53 7.69 12.42 31.95
C LEU A 53 6.43 11.79 31.38
N SER A 54 5.54 12.63 30.86
CA SER A 54 4.39 12.16 30.08
C SER A 54 4.32 12.88 28.74
N GLY A 55 3.97 12.14 27.70
CA GLY A 55 3.68 12.67 26.38
C GLY A 55 2.56 11.87 25.75
N GLY A 56 2.07 12.31 24.60
CA GLY A 56 0.94 11.64 23.95
C GLY A 56 0.81 12.02 22.49
N PHE A 57 -0.30 11.60 21.87
CA PHE A 57 -0.68 12.02 20.52
C PHE A 57 -2.14 12.48 20.54
N GLU A 58 -2.36 13.75 20.21
CA GLU A 58 -3.66 14.39 20.16
C GLU A 58 -4.52 13.86 19.01
N LYS A 59 -5.84 14.06 19.12
CA LYS A 59 -6.78 13.78 18.03
C LYS A 59 -6.62 14.73 16.83
N ASN A 60 -6.15 15.95 17.08
CA ASN A 60 -6.06 17.01 16.09
C ASN A 60 -4.59 17.42 15.90
N PRO A 61 -3.75 16.58 15.27
CA PRO A 61 -2.33 16.86 15.11
C PRO A 61 -2.07 18.16 14.34
N LYS A 62 -0.92 18.80 14.56
CA LYS A 62 -0.51 20.01 13.82
C LYS A 62 0.65 19.69 12.85
N PRO A 63 0.41 19.66 11.53
CA PRO A 63 1.47 19.49 10.54
C PRO A 63 2.36 20.75 10.47
N ILE A 64 3.68 20.57 10.48
CA ILE A 64 4.62 21.68 10.72
C ILE A 64 5.07 22.38 9.43
N PHE A 65 4.96 21.73 8.27
CA PHE A 65 5.36 22.33 7.00
C PHE A 65 4.18 22.54 6.08
N THR A 66 4.06 23.76 5.56
CA THR A 66 3.05 24.10 4.55
C THR A 66 3.68 24.77 3.34
N GLU A 67 4.72 25.60 3.53
CA GLU A 67 5.48 26.27 2.47
C GLU A 67 6.94 26.54 2.90
N GLY A 68 7.91 26.49 1.95
CA GLY A 68 9.31 26.91 2.19
C GLY A 68 10.40 25.82 2.13
N LYS A 69 11.68 26.25 2.16
CA LYS A 69 12.87 25.38 2.28
C LYS A 69 12.86 24.70 3.66
N ASN A 70 13.07 23.38 3.69
CA ASN A 70 13.30 22.63 4.92
C ASN A 70 14.43 23.30 5.71
N GLN A 71 14.13 23.84 6.89
CA GLN A 71 15.17 24.32 7.79
C GLN A 71 15.99 23.10 8.25
N LEU A 72 17.30 23.13 8.00
CA LEU A 72 18.22 22.01 8.23
C LEU A 72 18.41 21.69 9.72
N GLU A 73 18.07 22.63 10.60
CA GLU A 73 18.10 22.47 12.05
C GLU A 73 16.71 22.76 12.61
N ILE A 74 16.01 21.71 13.04
CA ILE A 74 14.74 21.89 13.72
C ILE A 74 15.00 21.89 15.23
N GLN A 75 14.84 23.06 15.83
CA GLN A 75 14.80 23.20 17.28
C GLN A 75 13.42 22.77 17.81
N ASN A 76 13.29 22.66 19.13
CA ASN A 76 11.97 22.50 19.73
C ASN A 76 11.05 23.64 19.27
N LEU A 77 9.79 23.30 18.99
CA LEU A 77 8.75 24.26 18.70
C LEU A 77 8.39 25.02 19.98
N GLN A 78 7.69 26.15 19.81
CA GLN A 78 7.11 26.85 20.94
C GLN A 78 6.14 25.95 21.71
N GLU A 79 6.11 26.15 23.03
CA GLU A 79 5.16 25.49 23.92
C GLU A 79 3.73 25.87 23.52
N ASP A 80 2.84 24.88 23.50
CA ASP A 80 1.45 25.03 23.10
C ASP A 80 0.57 24.35 24.13
N TRP A 81 0.28 25.09 25.21
CA TRP A 81 -0.46 24.59 26.36
C TRP A 81 -1.91 24.26 26.02
N ASP A 82 -2.53 25.07 25.16
CA ASP A 82 -3.91 24.84 24.70
C ASP A 82 -4.02 23.54 23.90
N HIS A 83 -3.01 23.23 23.07
CA HIS A 83 -2.98 21.97 22.34
C HIS A 83 -2.73 20.76 23.25
N PHE A 84 -1.89 20.93 24.29
CA PHE A 84 -1.52 19.87 25.23
C PHE A 84 -2.58 19.60 26.31
N GLU A 85 -3.46 20.57 26.61
CA GLU A 85 -4.47 20.49 27.69
C GLU A 85 -5.25 19.16 27.71
N PRO A 86 -5.76 18.61 26.60
CA PRO A 86 -6.53 17.36 26.64
C PRO A 86 -5.72 16.15 27.12
N LEU A 87 -4.41 16.12 26.82
CA LEU A 87 -3.48 15.10 27.28
C LEU A 87 -3.16 15.30 28.77
N LEU A 88 -2.95 16.55 29.20
CA LEU A 88 -2.73 16.88 30.60
C LEU A 88 -3.94 16.51 31.47
N SER A 89 -5.15 16.87 31.05
CA SER A 89 -6.40 16.50 31.72
C SER A 89 -6.56 14.97 31.82
N SER A 90 -6.13 14.22 30.79
CA SER A 90 -6.10 12.76 30.84
C SER A 90 -5.05 12.20 31.80
N LEU A 91 -3.89 12.83 31.85
CA LEU A 91 -2.81 12.48 32.76
C LEU A 91 -3.21 12.69 34.23
N LEU A 92 -3.79 13.86 34.56
CA LEU A 92 -4.24 14.18 35.92
C LEU A 92 -5.38 13.26 36.36
N ARG A 93 -6.32 12.92 35.46
CA ARG A 93 -7.36 11.92 35.76
C ARG A 93 -6.75 10.54 36.08
N ARG A 94 -5.72 10.13 35.34
CA ARG A 94 -5.05 8.83 35.53
C ARG A 94 -4.15 8.81 36.77
N MET A 95 -3.49 9.92 37.07
CA MET A 95 -2.58 10.09 38.20
C MET A 95 -2.89 11.41 38.94
N PRO A 96 -3.95 11.46 39.77
CA PRO A 96 -4.40 12.70 40.43
C PRO A 96 -3.35 13.35 41.34
N GLN A 97 -2.42 12.57 41.85
CA GLN A 97 -1.34 13.06 42.71
C GLN A 97 -0.43 14.09 41.99
N LEU A 98 -0.38 14.05 40.65
CA LEU A 98 0.40 14.98 39.83
C LEU A 98 -0.13 16.42 39.89
N GLU A 99 -1.38 16.65 40.30
CA GLU A 99 -1.95 18.01 40.45
C GLU A 99 -1.16 18.86 41.45
N THR A 100 -0.48 18.22 42.41
CA THR A 100 0.31 18.89 43.44
C THR A 100 1.77 19.10 43.05
N LEU A 101 2.20 18.56 41.91
CA LEU A 101 3.60 18.63 41.46
C LEU A 101 3.82 19.83 40.55
N GLU A 102 5.05 20.35 40.59
CA GLU A 102 5.47 21.42 39.70
C GLU A 102 5.79 20.87 38.30
N ILE A 103 5.27 21.56 37.28
CA ILE A 103 5.65 21.31 35.89
C ILE A 103 6.96 22.06 35.60
N VAL A 104 8.01 21.31 35.28
CA VAL A 104 9.33 21.86 34.94
C VAL A 104 9.33 22.50 33.56
N LYS A 105 8.72 21.82 32.57
CA LYS A 105 8.76 22.25 31.18
C LYS A 105 7.74 21.49 30.32
N LEU A 106 7.21 22.17 29.31
CA LEU A 106 6.58 21.55 28.15
C LEU A 106 7.57 21.52 26.98
N VAL A 107 7.76 20.36 26.37
CA VAL A 107 8.65 20.18 25.22
C VAL A 107 7.78 19.84 24.02
N ASN A 108 7.77 20.69 23.01
CA ASN A 108 7.09 20.44 21.75
C ASN A 108 8.12 20.13 20.66
N CYS A 109 8.13 18.90 20.14
CA CYS A 109 9.12 18.44 19.17
C CYS A 109 8.50 18.14 17.81
N PRO A 110 9.19 18.44 16.70
CA PRO A 110 8.83 17.91 15.39
C PRO A 110 9.12 16.41 15.30
N GLU A 111 8.17 15.63 14.80
CA GLU A 111 8.32 14.19 14.61
C GLU A 111 7.89 13.76 13.22
N THR A 112 8.61 12.78 12.65
CA THR A 112 8.32 12.25 11.32
C THR A 112 7.27 11.15 11.38
N PHE A 113 6.27 11.23 10.51
CA PHE A 113 5.24 10.21 10.31
C PHE A 113 5.12 9.81 8.85
N THR A 114 4.84 8.54 8.61
CA THR A 114 4.66 7.96 7.27
C THR A 114 3.18 7.67 7.01
N PRO A 115 2.76 7.58 5.73
CA PRO A 115 1.38 7.36 5.35
C PRO A 115 0.70 6.11 5.94
N ASP A 116 1.49 5.11 6.34
CA ASP A 116 1.00 3.81 6.82
C ASP A 116 1.47 3.47 8.24
N MET A 117 2.10 4.43 8.94
CA MET A 117 2.70 4.27 10.28
C MET A 117 3.82 3.24 10.38
N ARG A 118 4.41 2.83 9.25
CA ARG A 118 5.59 1.96 9.22
C ARG A 118 6.81 2.76 8.79
N CYS A 119 7.99 2.45 9.32
CA CYS A 119 9.21 3.11 8.85
C CYS A 119 9.47 2.81 7.37
N ILE A 120 10.27 3.66 6.74
CA ILE A 120 10.65 3.54 5.35
C ILE A 120 12.12 3.20 5.29
N MET A 121 12.45 2.08 4.65
CA MET A 121 13.82 1.64 4.49
C MET A 121 14.07 0.97 3.14
N GLY A 122 15.34 0.83 2.76
CA GLY A 122 15.76 0.10 1.55
C GLY A 122 16.43 0.99 0.51
N GLU A 123 16.78 0.38 -0.63
CA GLU A 123 17.46 1.06 -1.74
C GLU A 123 16.48 1.80 -2.65
N SER A 124 16.80 3.03 -3.06
CA SER A 124 15.99 3.81 -3.98
C SER A 124 15.74 3.09 -5.31
N PRO A 125 14.49 3.03 -5.82
CA PRO A 125 14.23 2.49 -7.14
C PRO A 125 14.80 3.37 -8.27
N SER A 126 15.12 4.64 -7.98
CA SER A 126 15.60 5.61 -8.98
C SER A 126 17.11 5.79 -8.98
N VAL A 127 17.80 5.48 -7.88
CA VAL A 127 19.25 5.70 -7.71
C VAL A 127 19.88 4.50 -7.04
N ARG A 128 20.70 3.76 -7.80
CA ARG A 128 21.46 2.61 -7.30
C ARG A 128 22.45 3.05 -6.22
N GLY A 129 22.55 2.29 -5.14
CA GLY A 129 23.42 2.55 -3.99
C GLY A 129 22.90 3.63 -3.04
N TYR A 130 21.73 4.23 -3.29
CA TYR A 130 21.14 5.21 -2.38
C TYR A 130 20.14 4.53 -1.46
N PHE A 131 20.53 4.33 -0.20
CA PHE A 131 19.70 3.70 0.82
C PHE A 131 19.05 4.73 1.74
N VAL A 132 17.81 4.48 2.14
CA VAL A 132 17.08 5.29 3.11
C VAL A 132 16.73 4.48 4.36
N LEU A 133 16.64 5.16 5.49
CA LEU A 133 16.06 4.65 6.74
C LEU A 133 15.47 5.83 7.52
N VAL A 134 14.17 6.05 7.35
CA VAL A 134 13.48 7.30 7.67
C VAL A 134 12.04 7.05 8.13
N GLY A 135 11.35 8.09 8.60
CA GLY A 135 9.92 8.01 8.90
C GLY A 135 9.57 7.09 10.08
N MET A 136 10.29 7.23 11.20
CA MET A 136 10.20 6.29 12.32
C MET A 136 8.96 6.44 13.20
N ASN A 137 7.99 7.28 12.84
CA ASN A 137 6.70 7.44 13.53
C ASN A 137 6.83 7.70 15.04
N SER A 138 7.80 8.54 15.43
CA SER A 138 8.17 8.81 16.83
C SER A 138 8.57 7.58 17.67
N ALA A 139 8.92 6.48 17.01
CA ALA A 139 9.43 5.23 17.61
C ALA A 139 10.89 4.94 17.24
N GLY A 140 11.64 5.96 16.80
CA GLY A 140 13.02 5.80 16.30
C GLY A 140 14.00 5.21 17.30
N LEU A 141 13.85 5.51 18.60
CA LEU A 141 14.66 4.89 19.66
C LEU A 141 14.38 3.39 19.80
N SER A 142 13.11 2.98 19.66
CA SER A 142 12.69 1.58 19.77
C SER A 142 13.10 0.77 18.54
N PHE A 143 12.98 1.34 17.35
CA PHE A 143 13.29 0.64 16.09
C PHE A 143 14.76 0.71 15.68
N GLY A 144 15.52 1.68 16.18
CA GLY A 144 16.86 2.00 15.67
C GLY A 144 17.83 0.81 15.59
N GLY A 145 17.85 -0.04 16.63
CA GLY A 145 18.73 -1.22 16.66
C GLY A 145 18.40 -2.24 15.55
N GLY A 146 17.14 -2.70 15.50
CA GLY A 146 16.70 -3.69 14.52
C GLY A 146 16.71 -3.15 13.08
N ALA A 147 16.16 -1.96 12.87
CA ALA A 147 16.10 -1.35 11.54
C ALA A 147 17.49 -1.01 11.00
N GLY A 148 18.42 -0.58 11.86
CA GLY A 148 19.82 -0.37 11.50
C GLY A 148 20.52 -1.67 11.11
N LYS A 149 20.29 -2.77 11.84
CA LYS A 149 20.81 -4.11 11.50
C LYS A 149 20.33 -4.53 10.11
N TYR A 150 19.03 -4.49 9.85
CA TYR A 150 18.47 -4.94 8.57
C TYR A 150 18.93 -4.08 7.40
N LEU A 151 19.06 -2.76 7.57
CA LEU A 151 19.60 -1.90 6.51
C LEU A 151 21.06 -2.24 6.22
N ALA A 152 21.89 -2.46 7.25
CA ALA A 152 23.28 -2.83 7.08
C ALA A 152 23.42 -4.18 6.35
N GLU A 153 22.61 -5.18 6.71
CA GLU A 153 22.53 -6.44 5.97
C GLU A 153 22.16 -6.21 4.50
N TRP A 154 21.17 -5.36 4.24
CA TRP A 154 20.75 -5.02 2.88
C TRP A 154 21.88 -4.37 2.07
N MET A 155 22.65 -3.48 2.67
CA MET A 155 23.78 -2.82 2.00
C MET A 155 24.96 -3.76 1.73
N VAL A 156 25.24 -4.69 2.65
CA VAL A 156 26.40 -5.60 2.57
C VAL A 156 26.10 -6.83 1.72
N TYR A 157 24.93 -7.44 1.92
CA TYR A 157 24.55 -8.71 1.29
C TYR A 157 23.58 -8.52 0.11
N GLY A 158 23.04 -7.32 -0.09
CA GLY A 158 21.98 -7.06 -1.07
C GLY A 158 20.58 -7.46 -0.58
N TYR A 159 20.46 -8.02 0.62
CA TYR A 159 19.19 -8.45 1.21
C TYR A 159 19.22 -8.44 2.75
N PRO A 160 18.07 -8.29 3.40
CA PRO A 160 17.93 -8.47 4.85
C PRO A 160 17.78 -9.96 5.24
N SER A 161 18.10 -10.28 6.50
CA SER A 161 17.94 -11.62 7.08
C SER A 161 16.49 -12.05 7.31
N GLU A 162 15.58 -11.10 7.42
CA GLU A 162 14.14 -11.32 7.62
C GLU A 162 13.32 -10.65 6.52
N ASN A 163 12.04 -11.05 6.38
CA ASN A 163 11.13 -10.37 5.45
C ASN A 163 10.72 -9.00 6.01
N VAL A 164 11.28 -7.93 5.43
CA VAL A 164 10.98 -6.53 5.78
C VAL A 164 10.20 -5.81 4.67
N TRP A 165 9.47 -6.54 3.81
CA TRP A 165 8.69 -5.97 2.71
C TRP A 165 7.78 -4.81 3.15
N GLU A 166 7.11 -4.94 4.31
CA GLU A 166 6.24 -3.87 4.82
C GLU A 166 6.99 -2.56 5.16
N LEU A 167 8.31 -2.61 5.26
CA LEU A 167 9.18 -1.46 5.53
C LEU A 167 9.91 -0.95 4.28
N ASP A 168 9.90 -1.71 3.18
CA ASP A 168 10.54 -1.32 1.91
C ASP A 168 9.89 -0.06 1.35
N LEU A 169 10.68 0.93 0.94
CA LEU A 169 10.17 2.15 0.31
C LEU A 169 9.42 1.90 -1.00
N LYS A 170 9.71 0.80 -1.71
CA LYS A 170 9.06 0.42 -2.98
C LYS A 170 7.61 -0.01 -2.81
N ARG A 171 7.08 -0.07 -1.59
CA ARG A 171 5.62 -0.24 -1.37
C ARG A 171 4.81 1.01 -1.76
N PHE A 172 5.47 2.17 -1.82
CA PHE A 172 4.86 3.43 -2.24
C PHE A 172 5.14 3.76 -3.69
N GLY A 173 4.14 4.36 -4.35
CA GLY A 173 4.19 4.87 -5.70
C GLY A 173 4.30 6.39 -5.74
N ALA A 174 4.65 6.93 -6.92
CA ALA A 174 4.95 8.36 -7.08
C ALA A 174 3.83 9.31 -6.60
N LEU A 175 2.55 8.93 -6.73
CA LEU A 175 1.42 9.77 -6.34
C LEU A 175 1.31 9.96 -4.81
N GLN A 176 1.82 9.01 -4.02
CA GLN A 176 1.81 9.07 -2.56
C GLN A 176 2.87 10.05 -2.01
N SER A 177 3.77 10.54 -2.86
CA SER A 177 4.76 11.56 -2.52
C SER A 177 4.22 13.00 -2.56
N SER A 178 2.97 13.17 -3.00
CA SER A 178 2.33 14.48 -3.01
C SER A 178 2.26 15.08 -1.61
N ARG A 179 2.69 16.34 -1.48
CA ARG A 179 2.63 17.10 -0.23
C ARG A 179 1.23 17.16 0.36
N THR A 180 0.23 17.33 -0.49
CA THR A 180 -1.18 17.37 -0.08
C THR A 180 -1.63 16.01 0.45
N PHE A 181 -1.24 14.92 -0.21
CA PHE A 181 -1.52 13.56 0.26
C PHE A 181 -0.89 13.31 1.64
N LEU A 182 0.41 13.58 1.77
CA LEU A 182 1.16 13.38 3.02
C LEU A 182 0.58 14.22 4.16
N ARG A 183 0.20 15.48 3.89
CA ARG A 183 -0.45 16.35 4.87
C ARG A 183 -1.81 15.81 5.30
N HIS A 184 -2.66 15.38 4.38
CA HIS A 184 -3.97 14.85 4.75
C HIS A 184 -3.83 13.52 5.52
N ARG A 185 -2.94 12.65 5.07
CA ARG A 185 -2.70 11.36 5.70
C ARG A 185 -2.11 11.48 7.10
N VAL A 186 -1.17 12.42 7.34
CA VAL A 186 -0.59 12.60 8.68
C VAL A 186 -1.65 12.97 9.73
N MET A 187 -2.67 13.75 9.31
CA MET A 187 -3.79 14.14 10.17
C MET A 187 -4.62 12.94 10.62
N GLU A 188 -4.69 11.90 9.80
CA GLU A 188 -5.42 10.68 10.10
C GLU A 188 -4.57 9.68 10.88
N VAL A 189 -3.32 9.45 10.48
CA VAL A 189 -2.50 8.37 11.04
C VAL A 189 -1.97 8.64 12.43
N MET A 190 -1.65 9.89 12.78
CA MET A 190 -1.12 10.20 14.11
C MET A 190 -2.15 9.88 15.22
N PRO A 191 -3.44 10.26 15.11
CA PRO A 191 -4.47 9.82 16.03
C PRO A 191 -4.61 8.30 16.16
N LEU A 192 -4.37 7.56 15.06
CA LEU A 192 -4.49 6.11 15.01
C LEU A 192 -3.41 5.34 15.80
N LEU A 193 -2.39 6.02 16.36
CA LEU A 193 -1.40 5.38 17.24
C LEU A 193 -2.02 4.88 18.55
N TYR A 194 -3.09 5.53 19.01
CA TYR A 194 -3.79 5.17 20.25
C TYR A 194 -5.24 4.70 20.03
N ASP A 195 -5.74 4.73 18.80
CA ASP A 195 -7.07 4.20 18.51
C ASP A 195 -7.06 2.68 18.34
N LEU A 196 -8.16 2.05 18.74
CA LEU A 196 -8.39 0.62 18.54
C LEU A 196 -8.62 0.33 17.06
N LYS A 197 -7.60 -0.25 16.42
CA LYS A 197 -7.68 -0.72 15.02
C LYS A 197 -8.36 -2.07 14.96
N VAL A 198 -9.61 -2.08 14.51
CA VAL A 198 -10.29 -3.32 14.12
C VAL A 198 -9.76 -3.83 12.78
N PRO A 199 -9.87 -5.14 12.49
CA PRO A 199 -9.50 -5.68 11.18
C PRO A 199 -10.24 -4.98 10.04
N ARG A 200 -9.64 -5.00 8.84
CA ARG A 200 -10.27 -4.51 7.59
C ARG A 200 -10.56 -3.00 7.60
N TRP A 201 -9.73 -2.27 8.35
CA TRP A 201 -9.69 -0.82 8.39
C TRP A 201 -9.14 -0.28 7.07
N ASP A 202 -9.84 0.70 6.50
CA ASP A 202 -9.38 1.47 5.35
C ASP A 202 -9.18 2.92 5.78
N PHE A 203 -8.14 3.55 5.25
CA PHE A 203 -7.94 4.96 5.50
C PHE A 203 -8.96 5.82 4.75
N GLN A 204 -9.30 6.97 5.32
CA GLN A 204 -10.36 7.87 4.86
C GLN A 204 -9.81 9.09 4.13
N THR A 205 -8.57 9.50 4.43
CA THR A 205 -7.90 10.60 3.72
C THR A 205 -7.12 10.09 2.50
N GLY A 206 -6.57 10.98 1.67
CA GLY A 206 -5.67 10.57 0.57
C GLY A 206 -6.26 9.51 -0.38
N ARG A 207 -7.56 9.58 -0.65
CA ARG A 207 -8.32 8.65 -1.51
C ARG A 207 -8.40 9.15 -2.94
N GLN A 208 -8.85 8.28 -3.83
CA GLN A 208 -9.10 8.57 -5.25
C GLN A 208 -7.87 9.11 -5.97
N LEU A 209 -6.67 8.62 -5.62
CA LEU A 209 -5.45 8.97 -6.37
C LEU A 209 -5.46 8.36 -7.77
N ARG A 210 -6.01 7.15 -7.89
CA ARG A 210 -6.20 6.41 -9.13
C ARG A 210 -7.55 5.73 -9.08
N THR A 211 -8.33 5.91 -10.14
CA THR A 211 -9.64 5.28 -10.30
C THR A 211 -9.69 4.60 -11.66
N SER A 212 -10.44 3.51 -11.76
CA SER A 212 -10.76 2.93 -13.06
C SER A 212 -11.84 3.79 -13.74
N PRO A 213 -12.01 3.68 -15.08
CA PRO A 213 -13.12 4.33 -15.77
C PRO A 213 -14.52 3.90 -15.28
N LEU A 214 -14.60 2.83 -14.47
CA LEU A 214 -15.84 2.33 -13.92
C LEU A 214 -16.19 2.92 -12.56
N TYR A 215 -15.31 3.74 -11.96
CA TYR A 215 -15.47 4.24 -10.59
C TYR A 215 -16.85 4.82 -10.33
N ASP A 216 -17.28 5.83 -11.10
CA ASP A 216 -18.57 6.49 -10.89
C ASP A 216 -19.76 5.52 -11.07
N ARG A 217 -19.64 4.56 -11.98
CA ARG A 217 -20.69 3.56 -12.22
C ARG A 217 -20.80 2.57 -11.06
N LEU A 218 -19.67 2.12 -10.54
CA LEU A 218 -19.62 1.18 -9.42
C LEU A 218 -20.04 1.88 -8.11
N ASP A 219 -19.65 3.14 -7.93
CA ASP A 219 -20.07 3.96 -6.80
C ASP A 219 -21.60 4.13 -6.77
N ALA A 220 -22.20 4.45 -7.92
CA ALA A 220 -23.66 4.52 -8.06
C ALA A 220 -24.38 3.20 -7.80
N GLN A 221 -23.68 2.05 -7.93
CA GLN A 221 -24.20 0.72 -7.60
C GLN A 221 -23.95 0.31 -6.14
N GLY A 222 -23.45 1.24 -5.30
CA GLY A 222 -23.26 1.01 -3.87
C GLY A 222 -21.92 0.38 -3.51
N ALA A 223 -20.92 0.44 -4.39
CA ALA A 223 -19.57 -0.06 -4.09
C ALA A 223 -19.02 0.52 -2.78
N ARG A 224 -18.48 -0.35 -1.92
CA ARG A 224 -17.64 0.06 -0.78
C ARG A 224 -16.18 -0.10 -1.15
N TRP A 225 -15.44 0.96 -0.99
CA TRP A 225 -14.10 1.07 -1.55
C TRP A 225 -13.00 0.80 -0.53
N MET A 226 -12.00 0.00 -0.92
CA MET A 226 -10.67 -0.03 -0.29
C MET A 226 -9.65 0.66 -1.20
N GLU A 227 -8.55 1.10 -0.60
CA GLU A 227 -7.42 1.67 -1.34
C GLU A 227 -6.25 0.68 -1.39
N LYS A 228 -5.63 0.54 -2.56
CA LYS A 228 -4.39 -0.23 -2.74
C LYS A 228 -3.49 0.45 -3.77
N HIS A 229 -2.31 0.91 -3.34
CA HIS A 229 -1.32 1.58 -4.20
C HIS A 229 -1.90 2.76 -5.02
N GLY A 230 -2.73 3.57 -4.36
CA GLY A 230 -3.49 4.70 -4.89
C GLY A 230 -4.80 4.33 -5.58
N PHE A 231 -5.03 3.06 -5.90
CA PHE A 231 -6.24 2.62 -6.58
C PHE A 231 -7.42 2.42 -5.64
N GLU A 232 -8.57 2.94 -6.05
CA GLU A 232 -9.86 2.57 -5.49
C GLU A 232 -10.31 1.20 -6.03
N ARG A 233 -10.56 0.25 -5.12
CA ARG A 233 -11.02 -1.11 -5.44
C ARG A 233 -12.32 -1.41 -4.71
N PRO A 234 -13.36 -1.91 -5.39
CA PRO A 234 -14.58 -2.36 -4.71
C PRO A 234 -14.26 -3.57 -3.81
N LYS A 235 -14.74 -3.53 -2.57
CA LYS A 235 -14.69 -4.64 -1.61
C LYS A 235 -15.93 -5.52 -1.72
N TYR A 236 -17.08 -4.87 -1.83
CA TYR A 236 -18.42 -5.43 -1.93
C TYR A 236 -19.39 -4.30 -2.33
N PHE A 237 -20.62 -4.65 -2.70
CA PHE A 237 -21.67 -3.74 -3.15
C PHE A 237 -22.83 -3.78 -2.17
N ILE A 238 -23.23 -2.63 -1.64
CA ILE A 238 -24.37 -2.58 -0.72
C ILE A 238 -25.68 -2.56 -1.52
N PRO A 239 -26.61 -3.50 -1.28
CA PRO A 239 -27.92 -3.50 -1.90
C PRO A 239 -28.72 -2.23 -1.60
N PRO A 240 -29.57 -1.75 -2.54
CA PRO A 240 -30.33 -0.49 -2.36
C PRO A 240 -31.28 -0.46 -1.15
N ASP A 241 -31.67 -1.63 -0.63
CA ASP A 241 -32.56 -1.79 0.51
C ASP A 241 -31.84 -1.75 1.88
N LYS A 242 -30.51 -1.68 1.90
CA LYS A 242 -29.71 -1.61 3.15
C LYS A 242 -29.20 -0.19 3.42
N ASP A 243 -29.21 0.20 4.70
CA ASP A 243 -28.65 1.47 5.15
C ASP A 243 -27.12 1.48 5.07
N LEU A 244 -26.59 2.36 4.22
CA LEU A 244 -25.16 2.55 3.98
C LEU A 244 -24.43 3.01 5.25
N LEU A 245 -25.04 3.91 6.02
CA LEU A 245 -24.39 4.56 7.17
C LEU A 245 -24.24 3.59 8.35
N ALA A 246 -25.22 2.70 8.54
CA ALA A 246 -25.18 1.69 9.60
C ALA A 246 -24.04 0.68 9.37
N LEU A 247 -23.81 0.26 8.13
CA LEU A 247 -22.78 -0.72 7.78
C LEU A 247 -21.35 -0.16 7.90
N GLU A 248 -21.16 1.14 7.65
CA GLU A 248 -19.86 1.80 7.78
C GLU A 248 -19.41 2.01 9.24
N GLN A 249 -20.36 2.07 10.17
CA GLN A 249 -20.06 2.28 11.60
C GLN A 249 -19.70 0.99 12.34
N SER A 250 -19.96 -0.18 11.74
CA SER A 250 -19.71 -1.48 12.36
C SER A 250 -18.21 -1.80 12.40
N LYS A 251 -17.55 -1.41 13.49
CA LYS A 251 -16.16 -1.76 13.80
C LYS A 251 -16.13 -2.95 14.74
N THR A 252 -15.81 -4.13 14.22
CA THR A 252 -15.84 -5.38 14.99
C THR A 252 -14.63 -6.28 14.72
N PHE A 253 -14.23 -7.04 15.74
CA PHE A 253 -13.28 -8.15 15.61
C PHE A 253 -13.96 -9.46 15.21
N TYR A 254 -15.30 -9.50 15.21
CA TYR A 254 -16.11 -10.68 14.93
C TYR A 254 -16.61 -10.68 13.47
N LYS A 255 -17.63 -11.53 13.19
CA LYS A 255 -18.32 -11.55 11.90
C LYS A 255 -18.85 -10.13 11.60
N PRO A 256 -18.46 -9.50 10.48
CA PRO A 256 -18.92 -8.17 10.13
C PRO A 256 -20.33 -8.19 9.53
N ASP A 257 -21.03 -7.06 9.60
CA ASP A 257 -22.43 -6.94 9.15
C ASP A 257 -22.59 -7.06 7.63
N TRP A 258 -21.51 -6.82 6.87
CA TRP A 258 -21.47 -7.02 5.41
C TRP A 258 -21.15 -8.47 5.00
N PHE A 259 -20.97 -9.41 5.94
CA PHE A 259 -20.61 -10.79 5.61
C PHE A 259 -21.65 -11.48 4.71
N GLU A 260 -22.95 -11.31 5.00
CA GLU A 260 -24.04 -11.91 4.21
C GLU A 260 -24.18 -11.26 2.83
N ILE A 261 -23.73 -10.00 2.70
CA ILE A 261 -23.67 -9.32 1.40
C ILE A 261 -22.62 -10.01 0.53
N VAL A 262 -21.40 -10.19 1.06
CA VAL A 262 -20.33 -10.90 0.35
C VAL A 262 -20.71 -12.35 0.07
N GLU A 263 -21.39 -13.03 1.00
CA GLU A 263 -21.92 -14.38 0.76
C GLU A 263 -22.85 -14.41 -0.47
N SER A 264 -23.73 -13.42 -0.63
CA SER A 264 -24.62 -13.32 -1.79
C SER A 264 -23.85 -13.08 -3.10
N GLU A 265 -22.79 -12.28 -3.08
CA GLU A 265 -21.91 -12.04 -4.24
C GLU A 265 -21.17 -13.33 -4.64
N VAL A 266 -20.63 -14.06 -3.66
CA VAL A 266 -19.96 -15.35 -3.88
C VAL A 266 -20.95 -16.37 -4.45
N LYS A 267 -22.17 -16.42 -3.92
CA LYS A 267 -23.22 -17.30 -4.45
C LYS A 267 -23.58 -16.94 -5.89
N CYS A 268 -23.73 -15.66 -6.21
CA CYS A 268 -23.96 -15.19 -7.58
C CYS A 268 -22.82 -15.61 -8.52
N CYS A 269 -21.57 -15.46 -8.09
CA CYS A 269 -20.40 -15.88 -8.87
C CYS A 269 -20.41 -17.39 -9.16
N LYS A 270 -20.89 -18.22 -8.23
CA LYS A 270 -20.98 -19.67 -8.39
C LYS A 270 -22.16 -20.14 -9.23
N GLU A 271 -23.30 -19.44 -9.17
CA GLU A 271 -24.55 -19.89 -9.78
C GLU A 271 -24.84 -19.18 -11.12
N ALA A 272 -24.22 -18.04 -11.39
CA ALA A 272 -24.51 -17.18 -12.53
C ALA A 272 -23.23 -16.63 -13.19
N VAL A 273 -23.11 -15.31 -13.25
CA VAL A 273 -21.94 -14.61 -13.78
C VAL A 273 -21.78 -13.30 -13.02
N CYS A 274 -20.54 -12.94 -12.73
CA CYS A 274 -20.16 -11.68 -12.10
C CYS A 274 -19.08 -11.00 -12.95
N VAL A 275 -18.97 -9.69 -12.77
CA VAL A 275 -17.90 -8.88 -13.33
C VAL A 275 -17.15 -8.22 -12.17
N ILE A 276 -15.84 -8.43 -12.09
CA ILE A 276 -14.99 -7.84 -11.05
C ILE A 276 -14.01 -6.87 -11.72
N ASP A 277 -13.95 -5.64 -11.22
CA ASP A 277 -12.96 -4.67 -11.65
C ASP A 277 -11.58 -5.03 -11.08
N MET A 278 -10.65 -5.35 -11.98
CA MET A 278 -9.27 -5.74 -11.72
C MET A 278 -8.28 -4.75 -12.35
N SER A 279 -8.76 -3.55 -12.71
CA SER A 279 -7.97 -2.52 -13.40
C SER A 279 -6.73 -2.08 -12.62
N SER A 280 -6.72 -2.27 -11.30
CA SER A 280 -5.59 -1.89 -10.44
C SER A 280 -4.37 -2.82 -10.56
N PHE A 281 -4.48 -4.01 -11.17
CA PHE A 281 -3.32 -4.91 -11.29
C PHE A 281 -2.17 -4.23 -12.03
N THR A 282 -0.94 -4.48 -11.62
CA THR A 282 0.25 -3.97 -12.31
C THR A 282 0.37 -4.64 -13.67
N LYS A 283 0.67 -3.86 -14.71
CA LYS A 283 0.79 -4.36 -16.09
C LYS A 283 2.06 -3.81 -16.74
N PHE A 284 2.92 -4.69 -17.24
CA PHE A 284 4.11 -4.32 -18.00
C PHE A 284 4.09 -4.91 -19.41
N GLU A 285 4.54 -4.13 -20.38
CA GLU A 285 4.87 -4.63 -21.72
C GLU A 285 6.39 -4.76 -21.85
N ILE A 286 6.83 -5.94 -22.27
CA ILE A 286 8.24 -6.24 -22.55
C ILE A 286 8.33 -6.61 -24.02
N THR A 287 9.04 -5.78 -24.79
CA THR A 287 9.17 -5.96 -26.25
C THR A 287 10.62 -5.87 -26.69
N SER A 288 10.98 -6.61 -27.74
CA SER A 288 12.32 -6.54 -28.33
C SER A 288 12.35 -6.53 -29.85
N THR A 289 13.47 -6.10 -30.44
CA THR A 289 13.70 -6.20 -31.89
C THR A 289 14.21 -7.59 -32.31
N GLY A 290 14.77 -8.37 -31.39
CA GLY A 290 15.18 -9.78 -31.58
C GLY A 290 14.65 -10.68 -30.45
N ASP A 291 15.43 -11.69 -30.07
CA ASP A 291 15.03 -12.70 -29.06
C ASP A 291 15.38 -12.28 -27.61
N GLN A 292 15.96 -11.10 -27.42
CA GLN A 292 16.44 -10.61 -26.12
C GLN A 292 15.35 -10.60 -25.04
N ALA A 293 14.09 -10.31 -25.39
CA ALA A 293 12.99 -10.34 -24.44
C ALA A 293 12.77 -11.75 -23.89
N LEU A 294 12.79 -12.79 -24.73
CA LEU A 294 12.63 -14.16 -24.24
C LEU A 294 13.85 -14.56 -23.40
N GLU A 295 15.06 -14.25 -23.86
CA GLU A 295 16.31 -14.62 -23.16
C GLU A 295 16.35 -14.07 -21.73
N ILE A 296 16.04 -12.78 -21.54
CA ILE A 296 16.04 -12.18 -20.20
C ILE A 296 14.92 -12.73 -19.33
N LEU A 297 13.74 -12.98 -19.91
CA LEU A 297 12.61 -13.50 -19.15
C LEU A 297 12.87 -14.95 -18.72
N GLN A 298 13.46 -15.79 -19.58
CA GLN A 298 13.88 -17.14 -19.21
C GLN A 298 14.92 -17.16 -18.08
N TYR A 299 15.74 -16.10 -17.97
CA TYR A 299 16.71 -15.97 -16.90
C TYR A 299 16.08 -15.54 -15.56
N LEU A 300 15.09 -14.63 -15.60
CA LEU A 300 14.52 -14.00 -14.40
C LEU A 300 13.36 -14.78 -13.78
N PHE A 301 12.66 -15.59 -14.59
CA PHE A 301 11.43 -16.26 -14.18
C PHE A 301 11.63 -17.76 -14.01
N SER A 302 10.88 -18.35 -13.09
CA SER A 302 11.08 -19.74 -12.66
C SER A 302 10.51 -20.79 -13.62
N ASN A 303 9.54 -20.41 -14.47
CA ASN A 303 8.86 -21.33 -15.38
C ASN A 303 9.28 -21.04 -16.83
N ASP A 304 9.13 -22.04 -17.69
CA ASP A 304 9.42 -21.90 -19.11
C ASP A 304 8.42 -20.98 -19.81
N LEU A 305 8.95 -19.89 -20.36
CA LEU A 305 8.25 -18.86 -21.13
C LEU A 305 8.44 -19.03 -22.65
N ASP A 306 9.24 -20.00 -23.10
CA ASP A 306 9.33 -20.36 -24.53
C ASP A 306 8.14 -21.23 -24.98
N VAL A 307 6.95 -20.82 -24.57
CA VAL A 307 5.67 -21.45 -24.91
C VAL A 307 5.12 -20.89 -26.23
N PRO A 308 4.21 -21.58 -26.95
CA PRO A 308 3.63 -21.04 -28.17
C PRO A 308 2.96 -19.68 -27.95
N VAL A 309 3.00 -18.81 -28.97
CA VAL A 309 2.33 -17.51 -28.94
C VAL A 309 0.84 -17.68 -28.59
N GLY A 310 0.34 -16.78 -27.75
CA GLY A 310 -0.99 -16.85 -27.16
C GLY A 310 -1.02 -17.54 -25.81
N HIS A 311 0.01 -18.29 -25.39
CA HIS A 311 -0.02 -18.96 -24.08
C HIS A 311 0.35 -17.99 -22.95
N ILE A 312 -0.20 -18.27 -21.78
CA ILE A 312 0.03 -17.56 -20.54
C ILE A 312 0.70 -18.49 -19.55
N VAL A 313 1.74 -17.99 -18.90
CA VAL A 313 2.50 -18.74 -17.91
C VAL A 313 2.41 -18.01 -16.59
N HIS A 314 1.87 -18.69 -15.57
CA HIS A 314 1.96 -18.22 -14.20
C HIS A 314 3.35 -18.58 -13.66
N THR A 315 4.08 -17.63 -13.08
CA THR A 315 5.50 -17.81 -12.74
C THR A 315 5.95 -16.84 -11.66
N GLY A 316 7.00 -17.21 -10.93
CA GLY A 316 7.66 -16.35 -9.96
C GLY A 316 8.92 -15.68 -10.53
N MET A 317 9.11 -14.39 -10.23
CA MET A 317 10.44 -13.78 -10.25
C MET A 317 11.16 -14.15 -8.96
N LEU A 318 12.27 -14.86 -9.08
CA LEU A 318 13.03 -15.34 -7.94
C LEU A 318 14.33 -14.54 -7.77
N ASN A 319 14.79 -14.45 -6.53
CA ASN A 319 16.16 -14.04 -6.24
C ASN A 319 17.13 -15.24 -6.22
N GLU A 320 18.42 -14.95 -6.10
CA GLU A 320 19.50 -15.96 -6.11
C GLU A 320 19.41 -16.98 -4.97
N ARG A 321 18.58 -16.72 -3.94
CA ARG A 321 18.32 -17.64 -2.81
C ARG A 321 17.06 -18.48 -3.02
N GLY A 322 16.38 -18.35 -4.15
CA GLY A 322 15.11 -19.01 -4.45
C GLY A 322 13.90 -18.38 -3.74
N GLY A 323 14.03 -17.19 -3.16
CA GLY A 323 12.91 -16.44 -2.60
C GLY A 323 12.15 -15.69 -3.68
N TYR A 324 10.83 -15.56 -3.52
CA TYR A 324 9.99 -14.79 -4.43
C TYR A 324 10.20 -13.29 -4.24
N GLU A 325 10.59 -12.61 -5.31
CA GLU A 325 10.50 -11.15 -5.44
C GLU A 325 9.13 -10.77 -6.01
N ASN A 326 8.55 -11.63 -6.87
CA ASN A 326 7.20 -11.42 -7.36
C ASN A 326 6.53 -12.72 -7.81
N ASP A 327 5.21 -12.78 -7.66
CA ASP A 327 4.35 -13.79 -8.24
C ASP A 327 3.45 -13.14 -9.30
N CYS A 328 3.43 -13.67 -10.52
CA CYS A 328 2.86 -12.99 -11.67
C CYS A 328 2.40 -13.94 -12.78
N SER A 329 1.79 -13.37 -13.82
CA SER A 329 1.48 -14.08 -15.06
C SER A 329 2.09 -13.36 -16.25
N ILE A 330 2.64 -14.12 -17.19
CA ILE A 330 3.21 -13.59 -18.44
C ILE A 330 2.45 -14.19 -19.62
N ALA A 331 1.82 -13.34 -20.43
CA ALA A 331 1.24 -13.72 -21.71
C ALA A 331 2.25 -13.47 -22.84
N ARG A 332 2.54 -14.51 -23.64
CA ARG A 332 3.37 -14.37 -24.85
C ARG A 332 2.52 -13.89 -26.01
N LEU A 333 2.54 -12.59 -26.30
CA LEU A 333 1.71 -11.98 -27.34
C LEU A 333 2.26 -12.17 -28.75
N SER A 334 3.58 -12.23 -28.90
CA SER A 334 4.25 -12.58 -30.15
C SER A 334 5.60 -13.22 -29.86
N LYS A 335 6.38 -13.52 -30.90
CA LYS A 335 7.77 -14.00 -30.71
C LYS A 335 8.63 -13.02 -29.91
N ARG A 336 8.28 -11.72 -29.91
CA ARG A 336 9.11 -10.63 -29.36
C ARG A 336 8.34 -9.68 -28.43
N SER A 337 7.16 -10.07 -27.98
CA SER A 337 6.30 -9.24 -27.13
C SER A 337 5.64 -10.09 -26.06
N PHE A 338 5.77 -9.63 -24.82
CA PHE A 338 5.24 -10.27 -23.64
C PHE A 338 4.46 -9.23 -22.82
N PHE A 339 3.39 -9.68 -22.19
CA PHE A 339 2.55 -8.87 -21.31
C PHE A 339 2.53 -9.49 -19.93
N MET A 340 3.14 -8.80 -18.97
CA MET A 340 3.26 -9.25 -17.60
C MET A 340 2.17 -8.61 -16.74
N ILE A 341 1.54 -9.42 -15.90
CA ILE A 341 0.52 -9.01 -14.93
C ILE A 341 0.99 -9.37 -13.53
N SER A 342 1.01 -8.39 -12.64
CA SER A 342 1.53 -8.53 -11.28
C SER A 342 0.58 -7.88 -10.25
N PRO A 343 0.65 -8.24 -8.96
CA PRO A 343 -0.14 -7.58 -7.91
C PRO A 343 0.01 -6.06 -7.89
N THR A 344 -1.05 -5.37 -7.47
CA THR A 344 -1.16 -3.90 -7.46
C THR A 344 -0.09 -3.21 -6.60
N ASP A 345 0.26 -3.78 -5.45
CA ASP A 345 1.26 -3.23 -4.52
C ASP A 345 2.71 -3.55 -4.91
N GLN A 346 2.91 -4.39 -5.92
CA GLN A 346 4.23 -4.81 -6.37
C GLN A 346 4.73 -3.95 -7.54
N GLN A 347 3.98 -2.92 -7.97
CA GLN A 347 4.28 -2.11 -9.16
C GLN A 347 5.73 -1.57 -9.16
N VAL A 348 6.11 -0.83 -8.12
CA VAL A 348 7.43 -0.20 -8.04
C VAL A 348 8.54 -1.22 -7.77
N HIS A 349 8.26 -2.25 -6.98
CA HIS A 349 9.23 -3.31 -6.70
C HIS A 349 9.55 -4.12 -7.96
N CYS A 350 8.54 -4.59 -8.69
CA CYS A 350 8.72 -5.30 -9.95
C CYS A 350 9.47 -4.46 -10.98
N TRP A 351 9.08 -3.18 -11.10
CA TRP A 351 9.77 -2.26 -12.01
C TRP A 351 11.26 -2.15 -11.67
N ALA A 352 11.58 -1.92 -10.40
CA ALA A 352 12.97 -1.81 -9.95
C ALA A 352 13.75 -3.11 -10.15
N TRP A 353 13.12 -4.26 -9.88
CA TRP A 353 13.73 -5.58 -10.07
C TRP A 353 14.03 -5.85 -11.54
N LEU A 354 13.05 -5.70 -12.43
CA LEU A 354 13.24 -5.86 -13.87
C LEU A 354 14.32 -4.90 -14.38
N LYS A 355 14.23 -3.60 -14.05
CA LYS A 355 15.22 -2.60 -14.48
C LYS A 355 16.64 -2.89 -14.01
N LYS A 356 16.83 -3.57 -12.88
CA LYS A 356 18.16 -3.96 -12.39
C LYS A 356 18.85 -4.95 -13.33
N TYR A 357 18.10 -5.87 -13.93
CA TYR A 357 18.63 -6.94 -14.79
C TYR A 357 18.47 -6.66 -16.28
N MET A 358 17.58 -5.74 -16.67
CA MET A 358 17.46 -5.31 -18.06
C MET A 358 18.79 -4.67 -18.53
N PRO A 359 19.34 -5.09 -19.68
CA PRO A 359 20.50 -4.43 -20.27
C PRO A 359 20.15 -2.99 -20.66
N GLU A 360 21.16 -2.12 -20.73
CA GLU A 360 21.02 -0.76 -21.28
C GLU A 360 20.93 -0.78 -22.82
N ASP A 361 20.32 -1.83 -23.40
CA ASP A 361 20.13 -2.00 -24.84
C ASP A 361 18.84 -1.32 -25.30
N SER A 362 18.97 -0.42 -26.27
CA SER A 362 17.83 0.23 -26.95
C SER A 362 16.85 -0.74 -27.62
N ASN A 363 17.25 -1.98 -27.88
CA ASN A 363 16.45 -2.99 -28.56
C ASN A 363 15.49 -3.76 -27.65
N LEU A 364 15.55 -3.57 -26.33
CA LEU A 364 14.69 -4.22 -25.36
C LEU A 364 13.98 -3.15 -24.51
N ILE A 365 12.67 -3.08 -24.67
CA ILE A 365 11.83 -2.03 -24.09
C ILE A 365 10.98 -2.66 -23.00
N LEU A 366 11.05 -2.07 -21.80
CA LEU A 366 10.16 -2.33 -20.68
C LEU A 366 9.31 -1.08 -20.46
N GLU A 367 7.99 -1.22 -20.56
CA GLU A 367 7.03 -0.13 -20.34
C GLU A 367 6.00 -0.48 -19.26
N ASP A 368 5.73 0.47 -18.36
CA ASP A 368 4.59 0.42 -17.44
C ASP A 368 3.32 0.91 -18.13
N VAL A 369 2.46 -0.05 -18.45
CA VAL A 369 1.19 0.15 -19.14
C VAL A 369 0.01 -0.03 -18.19
N THR A 370 0.23 0.02 -16.87
CA THR A 370 -0.81 -0.17 -15.84
C THR A 370 -2.00 0.77 -16.06
N TRP A 371 -1.74 1.99 -16.52
CA TRP A 371 -2.74 3.03 -16.78
C TRP A 371 -3.38 2.96 -18.17
N LYS A 372 -2.84 2.16 -19.09
CA LYS A 372 -3.36 2.03 -20.47
C LYS A 372 -4.56 1.10 -20.56
N TYR A 373 -4.78 0.24 -19.57
CA TYR A 373 -5.80 -0.81 -19.62
C TYR A 373 -6.73 -0.79 -18.42
N THR A 374 -8.03 -0.78 -18.71
CA THR A 374 -9.07 -1.29 -17.80
C THR A 374 -9.01 -2.81 -17.81
N ALA A 375 -9.14 -3.46 -16.66
CA ALA A 375 -9.17 -4.91 -16.60
C ALA A 375 -10.45 -5.40 -15.90
N LEU A 376 -11.19 -6.27 -16.60
CA LEU A 376 -12.42 -6.87 -16.10
C LEU A 376 -12.27 -8.37 -16.00
N ASN A 377 -12.65 -8.94 -14.86
CA ASN A 377 -12.75 -10.38 -14.68
C ASN A 377 -14.21 -10.79 -14.84
N LEU A 378 -14.54 -11.45 -15.95
CA LEU A 378 -15.85 -12.02 -16.22
C LEU A 378 -15.85 -13.47 -15.73
N ILE A 379 -16.67 -13.78 -14.73
CA ILE A 379 -16.48 -15.01 -13.95
C ILE A 379 -17.79 -15.68 -13.56
N GLY A 380 -17.77 -17.02 -13.53
CA GLY A 380 -18.91 -17.86 -13.19
C GLY A 380 -19.34 -18.77 -14.33
N PRO A 381 -20.22 -19.76 -14.06
CA PRO A 381 -20.62 -20.76 -15.06
C PRO A 381 -21.25 -20.17 -16.33
N ARG A 382 -21.82 -18.95 -16.27
CA ARG A 382 -22.43 -18.27 -17.42
C ARG A 382 -21.48 -17.31 -18.15
N ALA A 383 -20.20 -17.22 -17.76
CA ALA A 383 -19.23 -16.30 -18.38
C ALA A 383 -19.02 -16.58 -19.89
N VAL A 384 -18.98 -17.86 -20.28
CA VAL A 384 -18.84 -18.27 -21.69
C VAL A 384 -20.03 -17.82 -22.52
N ASP A 385 -21.26 -17.95 -21.99
CA ASP A 385 -22.48 -17.53 -22.69
C ASP A 385 -22.46 -16.03 -22.98
N VAL A 386 -22.15 -15.22 -21.96
CA VAL A 386 -22.08 -13.75 -22.08
C VAL A 386 -21.04 -13.35 -23.13
N LEU A 387 -19.84 -13.94 -23.05
CA LEU A 387 -18.77 -13.58 -23.97
C LEU A 387 -19.07 -14.04 -25.41
N SER A 388 -19.74 -15.18 -25.57
CA SER A 388 -20.16 -15.72 -26.88
C SER A 388 -21.24 -14.87 -27.54
N GLU A 389 -22.09 -14.20 -26.77
CA GLU A 389 -23.08 -13.25 -27.31
C GLU A 389 -22.41 -11.95 -27.80
N LEU A 390 -21.32 -11.55 -27.15
CA LEU A 390 -20.58 -10.32 -27.47
C LEU A 390 -19.46 -10.52 -28.50
N SER A 391 -19.18 -11.74 -28.93
CA SER A 391 -18.06 -12.03 -29.82
C SER A 391 -18.40 -13.09 -30.86
N TYR A 392 -17.91 -12.89 -32.09
CA TYR A 392 -17.98 -13.89 -33.14
C TYR A 392 -16.88 -14.96 -33.06
N ALA A 393 -15.88 -14.80 -32.19
CA ALA A 393 -14.85 -15.80 -31.97
C ALA A 393 -15.41 -16.98 -31.15
N PRO A 394 -15.15 -18.24 -31.58
CA PRO A 394 -15.60 -19.41 -30.85
C PRO A 394 -14.90 -19.53 -29.49
N MET A 395 -15.69 -19.68 -28.42
CA MET A 395 -15.24 -19.83 -27.03
C MET A 395 -15.17 -21.31 -26.62
N THR A 396 -14.66 -22.17 -27.50
CA THR A 396 -14.51 -23.60 -27.21
C THR A 396 -13.11 -23.89 -26.67
N PRO A 397 -12.91 -24.97 -25.89
CA PRO A 397 -11.58 -25.35 -25.39
C PRO A 397 -10.51 -25.48 -26.48
N ASP A 398 -10.90 -25.86 -27.70
CA ASP A 398 -9.98 -25.97 -28.84
C ASP A 398 -9.50 -24.62 -29.37
N HIS A 399 -10.34 -23.58 -29.28
CA HIS A 399 -10.03 -22.23 -29.77
C HIS A 399 -9.52 -21.31 -28.66
N PHE A 400 -9.86 -21.64 -27.41
CA PHE A 400 -9.59 -20.85 -26.23
C PHE A 400 -9.25 -21.77 -25.04
N PRO A 401 -8.09 -22.45 -25.09
CA PRO A 401 -7.69 -23.35 -24.00
C PRO A 401 -7.39 -22.58 -22.71
N SER A 402 -7.28 -23.30 -21.60
CA SER A 402 -6.87 -22.71 -20.33
C SER A 402 -5.50 -22.02 -20.46
N LEU A 403 -5.33 -20.89 -19.78
CA LEU A 403 -4.12 -20.07 -19.82
C LEU A 403 -3.76 -19.63 -21.25
N PHE A 404 -4.75 -19.20 -22.00
CA PHE A 404 -4.58 -18.67 -23.36
C PHE A 404 -5.04 -17.22 -23.45
N CYS A 405 -4.32 -16.42 -24.23
CA CYS A 405 -4.53 -15.01 -24.50
C CYS A 405 -4.75 -14.81 -25.99
N LYS A 406 -5.80 -14.07 -26.33
CA LYS A 406 -6.10 -13.69 -27.70
C LYS A 406 -6.59 -12.26 -27.74
N GLU A 407 -6.10 -11.52 -28.73
CA GLU A 407 -6.67 -10.22 -29.06
C GLU A 407 -7.88 -10.41 -29.99
N MET A 408 -9.01 -9.83 -29.62
CA MET A 408 -10.26 -9.99 -30.34
C MET A 408 -11.24 -8.84 -30.07
N SER A 409 -12.33 -8.83 -30.83
CA SER A 409 -13.43 -7.89 -30.65
C SER A 409 -14.43 -8.41 -29.63
N VAL A 410 -14.90 -7.53 -28.73
CA VAL A 410 -15.99 -7.81 -27.79
C VAL A 410 -16.98 -6.64 -27.86
N GLY A 411 -18.22 -6.92 -28.28
CA GLY A 411 -19.18 -5.90 -28.66
C GLY A 411 -18.67 -5.09 -29.85
N TYR A 412 -18.67 -3.76 -29.72
CA TYR A 412 -18.13 -2.84 -30.72
C TYR A 412 -16.64 -2.53 -30.52
N ALA A 413 -16.07 -2.94 -29.39
CA ALA A 413 -14.68 -2.68 -29.05
C ALA A 413 -13.76 -3.68 -29.74
N ASN A 414 -12.65 -3.18 -30.29
CA ASN A 414 -11.60 -3.98 -30.93
C ASN A 414 -10.32 -3.96 -30.09
N GLY A 415 -9.41 -4.89 -30.34
CA GLY A 415 -8.10 -4.90 -29.67
C GLY A 415 -8.16 -5.31 -28.19
N ILE A 416 -9.22 -5.99 -27.75
CA ILE A 416 -9.35 -6.45 -26.38
C ILE A 416 -8.53 -7.73 -26.22
N ARG A 417 -7.60 -7.74 -25.26
CA ARG A 417 -6.88 -8.95 -24.87
C ARG A 417 -7.75 -9.75 -23.91
N VAL A 418 -8.34 -10.81 -24.43
CA VAL A 418 -9.11 -11.77 -23.65
C VAL A 418 -8.17 -12.89 -23.22
N MET A 419 -8.19 -13.23 -21.93
CA MET A 419 -7.33 -14.24 -21.33
C MET A 419 -8.16 -15.28 -20.58
N SER A 420 -7.96 -16.56 -20.88
CA SER A 420 -8.60 -17.70 -20.20
C SER A 420 -7.89 -18.00 -18.89
N MET A 421 -8.00 -17.09 -17.93
CA MET A 421 -7.49 -17.29 -16.58
C MET A 421 -8.48 -16.70 -15.58
N THR A 422 -8.56 -17.30 -14.39
CA THR A 422 -9.28 -16.73 -13.26
C THR A 422 -8.50 -16.93 -11.98
N HIS A 423 -8.75 -16.10 -10.98
CA HIS A 423 -8.15 -16.19 -9.65
C HIS A 423 -9.07 -16.83 -8.60
N THR A 424 -10.27 -17.29 -8.99
CA THR A 424 -11.26 -17.85 -8.05
C THR A 424 -11.47 -19.36 -8.19
N GLY A 425 -10.93 -19.98 -9.25
CA GLY A 425 -11.19 -21.38 -9.60
C GLY A 425 -12.50 -21.62 -10.35
N GLU A 426 -13.34 -20.60 -10.51
CA GLU A 426 -14.52 -20.64 -11.38
C GLU A 426 -14.13 -20.39 -12.85
N PRO A 427 -14.88 -20.92 -13.83
CA PRO A 427 -14.64 -20.61 -15.24
C PRO A 427 -14.84 -19.11 -15.51
N GLY A 428 -14.05 -18.55 -16.42
CA GLY A 428 -14.12 -17.13 -16.71
C GLY A 428 -12.95 -16.64 -17.54
N PHE A 429 -12.96 -15.33 -17.79
CA PHE A 429 -12.00 -14.64 -18.62
C PHE A 429 -11.57 -13.33 -17.97
N MET A 430 -10.29 -13.01 -18.11
CA MET A 430 -9.76 -11.68 -17.86
C MET A 430 -9.74 -10.90 -19.18
N LEU A 431 -10.39 -9.74 -19.21
CA LEU A 431 -10.44 -8.84 -20.35
C LEU A 431 -9.59 -7.61 -20.04
N TYR A 432 -8.51 -7.40 -20.77
CA TYR A 432 -7.73 -6.17 -20.73
C TYR A 432 -8.14 -5.29 -21.91
N ILE A 433 -8.77 -4.17 -21.58
CA ILE A 433 -9.44 -3.26 -22.50
C ILE A 433 -8.63 -1.96 -22.52
N PRO A 434 -8.11 -1.52 -23.68
CA PRO A 434 -7.48 -0.20 -23.80
C PRO A 434 -8.42 0.91 -23.31
N ILE A 435 -7.90 1.85 -22.52
CA ILE A 435 -8.74 2.82 -21.77
C ILE A 435 -9.55 3.79 -22.65
N GLU A 436 -9.12 3.99 -23.89
CA GLU A 436 -9.76 4.87 -24.88
C GLU A 436 -10.97 4.26 -25.58
N VAL A 437 -11.16 2.95 -25.45
CA VAL A 437 -12.23 2.15 -26.07
C VAL A 437 -13.33 1.89 -25.03
#